data_AF-A0A832A630-F1
#
_entry.id   AF-A0A832A630-F1
#
_cell.length_a   1.000
_cell.length_b   1.000
_cell.length_c   1.000
_cell.angle_alpha   90.00
_cell.angle_beta   90.00
_cell.angle_gamma   90.00
#
_symmetry.space_group_name_H-M   'P 1'
#
loop_
_entity.id
_entity.type
_entity.pdbx_description
1 polymer ?
#
loop_
_entity_poly.entity_id
_entity_poly.type
_entity_poly.pdbx_seq_one_letter_code
_entity_poly.pdbx_strand_id
1 'polypeptide(L)'
;MENNEKSSDLHDKLIDLELAKIDNKNSKVRRLLPALVLAATFYYSFLLTVGLALGYFGSKIFAKYFLEQGKVDCIFINCGKWRIHMHHWIMGGIFLALVWVVDYFYLPSFFVGVVLGVIAHDIYDYNDWHKVLVKNEETSK
;
A
#
# COMPACT_ATOMS: atom_id res chain seq x y z
N MET A 1 6.40 13.75 70.29
CA MET A 1 5.65 14.55 69.30
C MET A 1 6.21 14.34 67.90
N GLU A 2 7.53 14.34 67.72
CA GLU A 2 8.24 14.18 66.43
C GLU A 2 7.87 12.92 65.60
N ASN A 3 7.70 11.76 66.23
CA ASN A 3 7.33 10.52 65.51
C ASN A 3 5.93 10.56 64.88
N ASN A 4 5.00 11.37 65.42
CA ASN A 4 3.64 11.45 64.92
C ASN A 4 3.56 12.36 63.68
N GLU A 5 4.32 13.46 63.67
CA GLU A 5 4.44 14.36 62.51
C GLU A 5 5.15 13.68 61.33
N LYS A 6 6.19 12.88 61.60
CA LYS A 6 6.89 12.12 60.56
C LYS A 6 5.99 11.04 59.93
N SER A 7 5.09 10.47 60.72
CA SER A 7 4.10 9.49 60.24
C SER A 7 3.03 10.14 59.37
N SER A 8 2.54 11.33 59.72
CA SER A 8 1.55 12.05 58.90
C SER A 8 2.14 12.52 57.57
N ASP A 9 3.36 13.09 57.57
CA ASP A 9 4.04 13.53 56.34
C ASP A 9 4.27 12.37 55.34
N LEU A 10 4.53 11.17 55.85
CA LEU A 10 4.74 9.98 55.03
C LEU A 10 3.43 9.49 54.41
N HIS A 11 2.32 9.58 55.16
CA HIS A 11 0.98 9.28 54.66
C HIS A 11 0.54 10.28 53.58
N ASP A 12 0.77 11.57 53.78
CA ASP A 12 0.38 12.61 52.82
C ASP A 12 1.14 12.45 51.49
N LYS A 13 2.44 12.17 51.54
CA LYS A 13 3.25 11.86 50.34
C LYS A 13 2.79 10.60 49.60
N LEU A 14 2.31 9.60 50.33
CA LEU A 14 1.75 8.38 49.75
C LEU A 14 0.44 8.67 49.00
N ILE A 15 -0.41 9.51 49.59
CA ILE A 15 -1.66 9.96 48.98
C ILE A 15 -1.37 10.76 47.71
N ASP A 16 -0.42 11.70 47.75
CA ASP A 16 -0.03 12.48 46.57
C ASP A 16 0.55 11.60 45.45
N LEU A 17 1.34 10.59 45.81
CA LEU A 17 1.86 9.61 44.85
C LEU A 17 0.75 8.76 44.21
N GLU A 18 -0.25 8.32 44.98
CA GLU A 18 -1.39 7.59 44.44
C GLU A 18 -2.26 8.47 43.55
N LEU A 19 -2.52 9.72 43.95
CA LEU A 19 -3.27 10.69 43.16
C LEU A 19 -2.56 11.00 41.83
N ALA A 20 -1.25 11.25 41.86
CA ALA A 20 -0.45 11.47 40.65
C ALA A 20 -0.42 10.23 39.73
N LYS A 21 -0.40 9.02 40.31
CA LYS A 21 -0.45 7.76 39.54
C LYS A 21 -1.81 7.53 38.90
N ILE A 22 -2.90 7.87 39.60
CA ILE A 22 -4.27 7.80 39.08
C ILE A 22 -4.47 8.82 37.95
N ASP A 23 -3.99 10.06 38.13
CA ASP A 23 -4.11 11.13 37.13
C ASP A 23 -3.29 10.81 35.86
N ASN A 24 -2.06 10.29 36.02
CA ASN A 24 -1.24 9.81 34.90
C ASN A 24 -1.88 8.63 34.16
N LYS A 25 -2.49 7.68 34.89
CA LYS A 25 -3.24 6.54 34.32
C LYS A 25 -4.52 6.97 33.59
N ASN A 26 -5.12 8.10 33.99
CA ASN A 26 -6.31 8.68 33.38
C ASN A 26 -6.00 9.79 32.36
N SER A 27 -4.72 10.04 32.08
CA SER A 27 -4.33 11.08 31.12
C SER A 27 -4.92 10.76 29.74
N LYS A 28 -5.84 11.61 29.29
CA LYS A 28 -6.53 11.47 28.00
C LYS A 28 -5.53 11.30 26.85
N VAL A 29 -4.36 11.93 26.94
CA VAL A 29 -3.25 11.84 25.97
C VAL A 29 -2.73 10.41 25.80
N ARG A 30 -2.53 9.64 26.88
CA ARG A 30 -2.07 8.24 26.79
C ARG A 30 -3.09 7.31 26.12
N ARG A 31 -4.37 7.67 26.15
CA ARG A 31 -5.43 6.92 25.44
C ARG A 31 -5.64 7.42 24.01
N LEU A 32 -5.49 8.72 23.77
CA LEU A 32 -5.75 9.34 22.47
C LEU A 32 -4.66 9.03 21.44
N LEU A 33 -3.39 9.04 21.84
CA LEU A 33 -2.26 8.77 20.95
C LEU A 33 -2.34 7.38 20.28
N PRO A 34 -2.48 6.26 21.01
CA PRO A 34 -2.59 4.95 20.37
C PRO A 34 -3.86 4.83 19.52
N ALA A 35 -4.98 5.43 19.94
CA ALA A 35 -6.21 5.44 19.16
C ALA A 35 -6.05 6.18 17.82
N LEU A 36 -5.35 7.33 17.83
CA LEU A 36 -5.09 8.12 16.63
C LEU A 36 -4.13 7.41 15.68
N VAL A 37 -3.07 6.79 16.22
CA VAL A 37 -2.14 5.97 15.42
C VAL A 37 -2.87 4.80 14.78
N LEU A 38 -3.72 4.09 15.52
CA LEU A 38 -4.53 3.00 14.99
C LEU A 38 -5.52 3.47 13.92
N ALA A 39 -6.17 4.60 14.12
CA ALA A 39 -7.09 5.16 13.14
C ALA A 39 -6.35 5.55 11.85
N ALA A 40 -5.19 6.19 11.97
CA ALA A 40 -4.37 6.57 10.81
C ALA A 40 -3.86 5.35 10.04
N THR A 41 -3.30 4.34 10.73
CA THR A 41 -2.81 3.12 10.07
C THR A 41 -3.95 2.34 9.42
N PHE A 42 -5.12 2.25 10.08
CA PHE A 42 -6.30 1.64 9.49
C PHE A 42 -6.76 2.38 8.22
N TYR A 43 -6.82 3.71 8.26
CA TYR A 43 -7.21 4.52 7.12
C TYR A 43 -6.31 4.30 5.90
N TYR A 44 -5.00 4.37 6.08
CA TYR A 44 -4.04 4.14 5.00
C TYR A 44 -4.07 2.71 4.48
N SER A 45 -4.19 1.72 5.37
CA SER A 45 -4.28 0.31 5.00
C SER A 45 -5.56 0.05 4.20
N PHE A 46 -6.68 0.60 4.65
CA PHE A 46 -7.97 0.47 3.96
C PHE A 46 -7.91 1.06 2.54
N LEU A 47 -7.40 2.28 2.38
CA LEU A 47 -7.25 2.90 1.07
C LEU A 47 -6.33 2.10 0.15
N LEU A 48 -5.21 1.61 0.67
CA LEU A 48 -4.28 0.77 -0.07
C LEU A 48 -4.96 -0.52 -0.53
N THR A 49 -5.69 -1.20 0.34
CA THR A 49 -6.39 -2.46 0.01
C THR A 49 -7.51 -2.24 -0.99
N VAL A 50 -8.30 -1.18 -0.85
CA VAL A 50 -9.36 -0.85 -1.82
C VAL A 50 -8.75 -0.52 -3.18
N GLY A 51 -7.68 0.27 -3.21
CA GLY A 51 -6.92 0.52 -4.42
C GLY A 51 -6.46 -0.78 -5.07
N LEU A 52 -5.80 -1.65 -4.29
CA LEU A 52 -5.28 -2.93 -4.78
C LEU A 52 -6.37 -3.83 -5.35
N ALA A 53 -7.49 -3.95 -4.66
CA ALA A 53 -8.63 -4.70 -5.17
C ALA A 53 -9.13 -4.13 -6.50
N LEU A 54 -9.34 -2.81 -6.59
CA LEU A 54 -9.81 -2.16 -7.81
C LEU A 54 -8.80 -2.26 -8.95
N GLY A 55 -7.51 -2.14 -8.68
CA GLY A 55 -6.45 -2.31 -9.67
C GLY A 55 -6.40 -3.73 -10.22
N TYR A 56 -6.49 -4.73 -9.35
CA TYR A 56 -6.48 -6.15 -9.75
C TYR A 56 -7.73 -6.51 -10.56
N PHE A 57 -8.92 -6.22 -10.02
CA PHE A 57 -10.17 -6.54 -10.72
C PHE A 57 -10.38 -5.71 -11.98
N GLY A 58 -9.99 -4.42 -11.95
CA GLY A 58 -10.05 -3.56 -13.12
C GLY A 58 -9.18 -4.08 -14.25
N SER A 59 -7.95 -4.49 -13.94
CA SER A 59 -7.04 -5.11 -14.92
C SER A 59 -7.58 -6.43 -15.45
N LYS A 60 -8.18 -7.25 -14.59
CA LYS A 60 -8.80 -8.53 -14.97
C LYS A 60 -9.98 -8.36 -15.90
N ILE A 61 -10.86 -7.41 -15.60
CA ILE A 61 -11.99 -7.08 -16.47
C ILE A 61 -11.47 -6.52 -17.78
N PHE A 62 -10.51 -5.60 -17.74
CA PHE A 62 -9.93 -5.02 -18.95
C PHE A 62 -9.31 -6.10 -19.85
N ALA A 63 -8.47 -6.97 -19.29
CA ALA A 63 -7.88 -8.08 -20.01
C ALA A 63 -8.94 -8.99 -20.66
N LYS A 64 -9.94 -9.39 -19.88
CA LYS A 64 -11.04 -10.25 -20.38
C LYS A 64 -11.86 -9.61 -21.50
N TYR A 65 -12.13 -8.31 -21.43
CA TYR A 65 -12.97 -7.63 -22.42
C TYR A 65 -12.20 -7.10 -23.63
N PHE A 66 -10.92 -6.74 -23.48
CA PHE A 66 -10.16 -6.08 -24.53
C PHE A 66 -9.08 -6.99 -25.16
N LEU A 67 -8.39 -7.80 -24.35
CA LEU A 67 -7.35 -8.71 -24.84
C LEU A 67 -7.96 -10.01 -25.38
N GLU A 68 -8.84 -10.68 -24.61
CA GLU A 68 -9.44 -11.94 -25.07
C GLU A 68 -10.41 -11.76 -26.24
N GLN A 69 -10.99 -10.56 -26.39
CA GLN A 69 -11.84 -10.22 -27.53
C GLN A 69 -11.05 -9.76 -28.77
N GLY A 70 -9.70 -9.75 -28.70
CA GLY A 70 -8.83 -9.35 -29.81
C GLY A 70 -8.96 -7.89 -30.23
N LYS A 71 -9.47 -7.01 -29.34
CA LYS A 71 -9.62 -5.57 -29.64
C LYS A 71 -8.33 -4.79 -29.47
N VAL A 72 -7.42 -5.30 -28.64
CA VAL A 72 -6.09 -4.72 -28.42
C VAL A 72 -5.08 -5.80 -28.72
N ASP A 73 -4.39 -5.63 -29.85
CA ASP A 73 -3.33 -6.54 -30.27
C ASP A 73 -2.10 -6.33 -29.36
N CYS A 74 -1.43 -7.42 -28.98
CA CYS A 74 -0.20 -7.33 -28.19
C CYS A 74 0.83 -6.49 -28.96
N ILE A 75 1.36 -5.43 -28.32
CA ILE A 75 2.31 -4.54 -28.99
C ILE A 75 3.66 -5.25 -29.05
N PHE A 76 4.03 -5.74 -30.22
CA PHE A 76 5.36 -6.30 -30.47
C PHE A 76 6.25 -5.23 -31.07
N ILE A 77 7.22 -4.74 -30.29
CA ILE A 77 8.26 -3.85 -30.82
C ILE A 77 9.43 -4.71 -31.30
N ASN A 78 9.66 -4.71 -32.62
CA ASN A 78 10.81 -5.37 -33.22
C ASN A 78 12.05 -4.49 -33.04
N CYS A 79 13.02 -4.95 -32.24
CA CYS A 79 14.30 -4.30 -32.06
C CYS A 79 15.42 -5.22 -32.58
N GLY A 80 15.56 -5.28 -33.92
CA GLY A 80 16.58 -6.09 -34.59
C GLY A 80 16.40 -7.61 -34.38
N LYS A 81 17.29 -8.25 -33.62
CA LYS A 81 17.25 -9.70 -33.31
C LYS A 81 16.30 -10.05 -32.16
N TRP A 82 15.75 -9.04 -31.48
CA TRP A 82 14.93 -9.19 -30.29
C TRP A 82 13.52 -8.68 -30.56
N ARG A 83 12.52 -9.46 -30.15
CA ARG A 83 11.12 -9.06 -30.19
C ARG A 83 10.72 -8.71 -28.75
N ILE A 84 10.45 -7.44 -28.50
CA ILE A 84 9.94 -6.97 -27.22
C ILE A 84 8.45 -7.21 -27.24
N HIS A 85 7.99 -8.23 -26.51
CA HIS A 85 6.58 -8.38 -26.23
C HIS A 85 6.25 -7.34 -25.16
N MET A 86 5.63 -6.22 -25.55
CA MET A 86 5.15 -5.27 -24.56
C MET A 86 3.94 -5.90 -23.87
N HIS A 87 4.26 -6.67 -22.84
CA HIS A 87 3.26 -7.20 -21.94
C HIS A 87 2.57 -5.99 -21.29
N HIS A 88 1.27 -6.10 -21.11
CA HIS A 88 0.39 -5.03 -20.65
C HIS A 88 0.84 -4.31 -19.36
N TRP A 89 1.66 -4.93 -18.49
CA TRP A 89 2.29 -4.23 -17.36
C TRP A 89 3.30 -3.15 -17.75
N ILE A 90 3.95 -3.17 -18.92
CA ILE A 90 4.82 -2.05 -19.34
C ILE A 90 3.96 -0.83 -19.66
N MET A 91 2.78 -1.02 -20.27
CA MET A 91 1.81 0.06 -20.43
C MET A 91 1.27 0.52 -19.07
N GLY A 92 1.02 -0.42 -18.15
CA GLY A 92 0.77 -0.12 -16.74
C GLY A 92 1.90 0.65 -16.06
N GLY A 93 3.16 0.34 -16.36
CA GLY A 93 4.38 0.97 -15.85
C GLY A 93 4.65 2.36 -16.44
N ILE A 94 4.30 2.58 -17.70
CA ILE A 94 4.33 3.89 -18.35
C ILE A 94 3.18 4.77 -17.82
N PHE A 95 1.98 4.20 -17.68
CA PHE A 95 0.89 4.86 -16.98
C PHE A 95 1.28 5.18 -15.53
N LEU A 96 2.00 4.28 -14.87
CA LEU A 96 2.54 4.49 -13.52
C LEU A 96 3.56 5.63 -13.49
N ALA A 97 4.45 5.73 -14.46
CA ALA A 97 5.40 6.83 -14.56
C ALA A 97 4.68 8.18 -14.81
N LEU A 98 3.62 8.17 -15.62
CA LEU A 98 2.76 9.34 -15.85
C LEU A 98 2.00 9.74 -14.58
N VAL A 99 1.40 8.78 -13.88
CA VAL A 99 0.77 9.01 -12.57
C VAL A 99 1.82 9.51 -11.60
N TRP A 100 3.01 8.92 -11.52
CA TRP A 100 4.09 9.34 -10.63
C TRP A 100 4.56 10.78 -10.88
N VAL A 101 4.58 11.23 -12.13
CA VAL A 101 4.86 12.64 -12.48
C VAL A 101 3.72 13.56 -12.01
N VAL A 102 2.47 13.13 -12.17
CA VAL A 102 1.29 13.85 -11.65
C VAL A 102 1.25 13.82 -10.10
N ASP A 103 1.83 12.78 -9.50
CA ASP A 103 1.76 12.43 -8.09
C ASP A 103 2.98 12.87 -7.27
N TYR A 104 4.01 13.44 -7.92
CA TYR A 104 5.13 14.12 -7.27
C TYR A 104 4.67 15.18 -6.23
N PHE A 105 3.41 15.62 -6.32
CA PHE A 105 2.80 16.56 -5.39
C PHE A 105 2.00 15.93 -4.23
N TYR A 106 1.42 14.72 -4.31
CA TYR A 106 0.55 14.24 -3.21
C TYR A 106 0.17 12.75 -3.25
N LEU A 107 1.12 11.82 -3.08
CA LEU A 107 0.90 10.36 -3.16
C LEU A 107 -0.24 9.81 -2.26
N PRO A 108 -1.45 9.51 -2.77
CA PRO A 108 -2.52 8.93 -1.98
C PRO A 108 -2.33 7.42 -1.95
N SER A 109 -2.36 6.80 -0.75
CA SER A 109 -2.18 5.35 -0.58
C SER A 109 -3.12 4.49 -1.42
N PHE A 110 -4.26 5.06 -1.84
CA PHE A 110 -5.15 4.46 -2.81
C PHE A 110 -4.48 4.16 -4.17
N PHE A 111 -3.80 5.13 -4.78
CA PHE A 111 -3.20 4.94 -6.11
C PHE A 111 -2.05 3.95 -6.06
N VAL A 112 -1.23 4.00 -4.99
CA VAL A 112 -0.23 2.95 -4.73
C VAL A 112 -0.89 1.58 -4.70
N GLY A 113 -2.03 1.47 -4.02
CA GLY A 113 -2.85 0.26 -4.00
C GLY A 113 -3.22 -0.19 -5.40
N VAL A 114 -3.86 0.69 -6.20
CA VAL A 114 -4.28 0.39 -7.58
C VAL A 114 -3.14 -0.19 -8.41
N VAL A 115 -1.97 0.42 -8.29
CA VAL A 115 -0.77 0.00 -9.02
C VAL A 115 -0.31 -1.39 -8.59
N LEU A 116 -0.22 -1.62 -7.28
CA LEU A 116 0.10 -2.95 -6.76
C LEU A 116 -0.93 -3.98 -7.21
N GLY A 117 -2.20 -3.60 -7.32
CA GLY A 117 -3.27 -4.45 -7.86
C GLY A 117 -3.06 -4.83 -9.32
N VAL A 118 -2.69 -3.87 -10.17
CA VAL A 118 -2.38 -4.10 -11.59
C VAL A 118 -1.17 -5.03 -11.73
N ILE A 119 -0.10 -4.79 -10.96
CA ILE A 119 1.10 -5.65 -10.95
C ILE A 119 0.76 -7.05 -10.44
N ALA A 120 -0.03 -7.16 -9.37
CA ALA A 120 -0.47 -8.44 -8.84
C ALA A 120 -1.26 -9.23 -9.88
N HIS A 121 -2.16 -8.58 -10.62
CA HIS A 121 -2.89 -9.23 -11.71
C HIS A 121 -1.94 -9.81 -12.77
N ASP A 122 -0.95 -9.04 -13.19
CA ASP A 122 0.05 -9.50 -14.17
C ASP A 122 0.85 -10.71 -13.66
N ILE A 123 1.35 -10.67 -12.41
CA ILE A 123 2.15 -11.77 -11.83
C ILE A 123 1.32 -13.03 -11.60
N TYR A 124 0.06 -12.89 -11.12
CA TYR A 124 -0.76 -14.03 -10.72
C TYR A 124 -1.56 -14.64 -11.87
N ASP A 125 -2.02 -13.85 -12.85
CA ASP A 125 -2.88 -14.34 -13.92
C ASP A 125 -2.10 -14.64 -15.21
N TYR A 126 -0.89 -14.10 -15.40
CA TYR A 126 -0.06 -14.31 -16.59
C TYR A 126 1.25 -15.00 -16.27
N ASN A 127 1.42 -16.23 -16.76
CA ASN A 127 2.62 -17.04 -16.53
C ASN A 127 3.85 -16.56 -17.32
N ASP A 128 3.66 -15.69 -18.31
CA ASP A 128 4.69 -15.12 -19.17
C ASP A 128 5.21 -13.75 -18.70
N TRP A 129 4.82 -13.30 -17.51
CA TRP A 129 5.24 -12.01 -16.92
C TRP A 129 6.78 -11.80 -16.95
N HIS A 130 7.56 -12.87 -16.81
CA HIS A 130 9.03 -12.85 -16.81
C HIS A 130 9.66 -12.88 -18.22
N LYS A 131 8.87 -13.15 -19.27
CA LYS A 131 9.33 -13.27 -20.66
C LYS A 131 9.17 -11.96 -21.43
N VAL A 132 9.81 -10.92 -20.92
CA VAL A 132 9.77 -9.56 -21.49
C VAL A 132 10.58 -9.46 -22.79
N LEU A 133 11.65 -10.25 -22.89
CA LEU A 133 12.54 -10.32 -24.04
C LEU A 133 12.46 -11.71 -24.66
N VAL A 134 11.88 -11.81 -25.86
CA VAL A 134 11.84 -13.05 -26.62
C VAL A 134 12.78 -12.90 -27.83
N LYS A 135 13.62 -13.91 -28.05
CA LYS A 135 14.52 -13.96 -29.21
C LYS A 135 13.68 -14.27 -30.46
N ASN A 136 13.94 -13.57 -31.57
CA ASN A 136 13.11 -13.66 -32.79
C ASN A 136 12.95 -15.08 -33.37
N GLU A 137 13.88 -15.99 -33.05
CA GLU A 137 13.89 -17.38 -33.55
C GLU A 137 12.77 -18.26 -32.96
N GLU A 138 12.23 -17.93 -31.76
CA GLU A 138 11.19 -18.74 -31.11
C GLU A 138 9.77 -18.41 -31.62
N THR A 139 9.57 -17.23 -32.20
CA THR A 139 8.27 -16.75 -32.72
C THR A 139 8.05 -17.03 -34.22
N SER A 140 8.91 -17.84 -34.84
CA SER A 140 8.88 -18.18 -36.27
C SER A 140 8.30 -19.59 -36.56
N LYS A 141 7.41 -20.09 -35.69
CA LYS A 141 6.64 -21.31 -35.95
C LYS A 141 5.16 -20.99 -35.99
#